data_AF-A0A0G3FYV5-F1
#
_entry.id   AF-A0A0G3FYV5-F1
#
_cell.length_a   1.000
_cell.length_b   1.000
_cell.length_c   1.000
_cell.angle_alpha   90.00
_cell.angle_beta   90.00
_cell.angle_gamma   90.00
#
_symmetry.space_group_name_H-M   'P 1'
#
loop_
_entity.id
_entity.type
_entity.pdbx_description
1 polymer ?
#
loop_
_entity_poly.entity_id
_entity_poly.type
_entity_poly.pdbx_seq_one_letter_code
_entity_poly.pdbx_strand_id
1 'polypeptide(L)'
;MPPNNVIDGPRVSTWRCPSCQESVPRLLPNGKTNRIPVAPERMALPDGTVRQACARVQGLRAPEICYACDQAYQELLGTLVRPPAELGDARGDPGLNDTGLIGALLPIADQGTQILIFNVINEELRCTEIERLISFNPDRLTYPGSRGAIAPRIWALYEDHLAQLHARAPVPYHPE
;
A
#
# COMPACT_ATOMS: atom_id res chain seq x y z
N MET A 1 3.78 37.88 29.36
CA MET A 1 4.96 37.01 29.53
C MET A 1 4.46 35.59 29.69
N PRO A 2 4.89 34.63 28.86
CA PRO A 2 4.58 33.23 29.11
C PRO A 2 5.21 32.78 30.46
N PRO A 3 4.65 31.78 31.15
CA PRO A 3 5.13 31.35 32.46
C PRO A 3 6.59 30.84 32.41
N ASN A 4 7.44 31.31 33.33
CA ASN A 4 8.87 30.98 33.44
C ASN A 4 9.19 29.53 33.91
N ASN A 5 8.20 28.66 33.90
CA ASN A 5 8.22 27.31 34.48
C ASN A 5 7.91 26.22 33.45
N VAL A 6 7.97 26.56 32.15
CA VAL A 6 7.98 25.55 31.08
C VAL A 6 9.42 25.03 30.95
N ILE A 7 9.65 23.82 31.44
CA ILE A 7 10.86 23.07 31.10
C ILE A 7 10.72 22.72 29.62
N ASP A 8 11.65 23.20 28.79
CA ASP A 8 11.72 22.79 27.39
C ASP A 8 11.81 21.26 27.34
N GLY A 9 10.74 20.62 26.86
CA GLY A 9 10.71 19.20 26.63
C GLY A 9 11.77 18.79 25.60
N PRO A 10 12.15 17.51 25.52
CA PRO A 10 13.08 17.04 24.50
C PRO A 10 12.59 17.51 23.13
N ARG A 11 13.45 18.23 22.40
CA ARG A 11 13.15 18.71 21.04
C ARG A 11 12.81 17.50 20.18
N VAL A 12 11.53 17.31 19.89
CA VAL A 12 11.08 16.26 18.99
C VAL A 12 11.53 16.69 17.60
N SER A 13 12.64 16.14 17.11
CA SER A 13 13.04 16.32 15.72
C SER A 13 11.87 15.86 14.84
N THR A 14 11.29 16.78 14.09
CA THR A 14 10.23 16.48 13.14
C THR A 14 10.83 15.63 12.03
N TRP A 15 10.37 14.38 11.90
CA TRP A 15 10.71 13.51 10.80
C TRP A 15 9.56 13.57 9.80
N ARG A 16 9.86 13.70 8.51
CA ARG A 16 8.83 13.69 7.46
C ARG A 16 8.67 12.27 6.93
N CYS A 17 7.45 11.75 6.93
CA CYS A 17 7.18 10.41 6.43
C CYS A 17 7.45 10.33 4.92
N PRO A 18 8.30 9.43 4.43
CA PRO A 18 8.59 9.29 3.01
C PRO A 18 7.39 8.75 2.22
N SER A 19 6.37 8.20 2.88
CA SER A 19 5.16 7.69 2.25
C SER A 19 4.10 8.78 2.03
N CYS A 20 3.61 9.41 3.11
CA CYS A 20 2.57 10.45 3.04
C CYS A 20 3.11 11.89 3.01
N GLN A 21 4.41 12.10 3.19
CA GLN A 21 5.05 13.43 3.26
C GLN A 21 4.61 14.31 4.44
N GLU A 22 3.88 13.74 5.41
CA GLU A 22 3.50 14.45 6.63
C GLU A 22 4.64 14.53 7.63
N SER A 23 4.70 15.64 8.36
CA SER A 23 5.60 15.79 9.50
C SER A 23 5.04 15.03 10.69
N VAL A 24 5.73 13.99 11.13
CA VAL A 24 5.29 13.15 12.25
C VAL A 24 6.31 13.21 13.40
N PRO A 25 5.83 13.25 14.66
CA PRO A 25 6.70 13.22 15.81
C PRO A 25 7.41 11.87 15.90
N ARG A 26 8.65 11.85 16.38
CA ARG A 26 9.45 10.61 16.48
C ARG A 26 8.83 9.57 17.44
N LEU A 27 8.16 10.05 18.48
CA LEU A 27 7.54 9.24 19.53
C LEU A 27 6.03 9.52 19.63
N LEU A 28 5.26 8.46 19.91
CA LEU A 28 3.87 8.52 20.33
C LEU A 28 3.77 9.10 21.76
N PRO A 29 2.60 9.60 22.17
CA PRO A 29 2.37 10.08 23.55
C PRO A 29 2.67 9.05 24.64
N ASN A 30 2.65 7.75 24.31
CA ASN A 30 2.97 6.64 25.22
C ASN A 30 4.46 6.26 25.23
N GLY A 31 5.33 7.02 24.56
CA GLY A 31 6.77 6.75 24.47
C GLY A 31 7.19 5.71 23.43
N LYS A 32 6.27 5.15 22.63
CA LYS A 32 6.60 4.21 21.53
C LYS A 32 7.02 4.96 20.25
N THR A 33 7.65 4.27 19.30
CA THR A 33 8.05 4.86 18.02
C THR A 33 6.86 5.07 17.06
N ASN A 34 6.84 6.20 16.36
CA ASN A 34 5.84 6.51 15.31
C ASN A 34 6.24 6.04 13.91
N ARG A 35 7.37 5.34 13.81
CA ARG A 35 7.94 4.82 12.58
C ARG A 35 7.99 3.31 12.67
N ILE A 36 7.75 2.67 11.55
CA ILE A 36 7.80 1.22 11.41
C ILE A 36 8.67 0.85 10.22
N PRO A 37 9.57 -0.14 10.37
CA PRO A 37 10.30 -0.67 9.23
C PRO A 37 9.33 -1.32 8.24
N VAL A 38 9.55 -1.08 6.96
CA VAL A 38 8.81 -1.74 5.89
C VAL A 38 9.71 -2.83 5.31
N ALA A 39 9.36 -4.07 5.59
CA ALA A 39 10.07 -5.20 5.04
C ALA A 39 9.78 -5.30 3.51
N PRO A 40 10.76 -5.70 2.68
CA PRO A 40 10.57 -5.79 1.23
C PRO A 40 9.37 -6.64 0.80
N GLU A 41 9.04 -7.68 1.57
CA GLU A 41 7.92 -8.60 1.31
C GLU A 41 6.56 -7.93 1.54
N ARG A 42 6.54 -6.78 2.24
CA ARG A 42 5.37 -5.93 2.45
C ARG A 42 5.27 -4.79 1.44
N MET A 43 6.27 -4.63 0.57
CA MET A 43 6.28 -3.62 -0.48
C MET A 43 5.82 -4.14 -1.83
N ALA A 44 5.89 -5.45 -2.08
CA ALA A 44 5.59 -6.03 -3.38
C ALA A 44 5.06 -7.45 -3.26
N LEU A 45 4.14 -7.81 -4.16
CA LEU A 45 3.70 -9.20 -4.29
C LEU A 45 4.87 -10.10 -4.72
N PRO A 46 4.90 -11.38 -4.29
CA PRO A 46 5.99 -12.32 -4.55
C PRO A 46 6.00 -12.86 -5.99
N ASP A 47 5.85 -11.99 -6.99
CA ASP A 47 5.83 -12.31 -8.41
C ASP A 47 7.10 -11.83 -9.15
N GLY A 48 7.55 -12.61 -10.13
CA GLY A 48 8.77 -12.30 -10.89
C GLY A 48 8.68 -11.00 -11.68
N THR A 49 7.55 -10.77 -12.37
CA THR A 49 7.30 -9.58 -13.17
C THR A 49 7.12 -8.35 -12.29
N VAL A 50 6.43 -8.49 -11.15
CA VAL A 50 6.30 -7.42 -10.15
C VAL A 50 7.66 -7.00 -9.63
N ARG A 51 8.52 -7.95 -9.24
CA ARG A 51 9.89 -7.66 -8.78
C ARG A 51 10.73 -6.96 -9.84
N GLN A 52 10.65 -7.39 -11.09
CA GLN A 52 11.34 -6.73 -12.21
C GLN A 52 10.85 -5.29 -12.41
N ALA A 53 9.56 -5.04 -12.32
CA ALA A 53 9.02 -3.68 -12.38
C ALA A 53 9.48 -2.81 -11.22
N CYS A 54 9.51 -3.36 -9.99
CA CYS A 54 10.02 -2.65 -8.81
C CYS A 54 11.49 -2.24 -8.96
N ALA A 55 12.32 -3.06 -9.60
CA ALA A 55 13.73 -2.75 -9.84
C ALA A 55 13.95 -1.59 -10.84
N ARG A 56 12.97 -1.32 -11.71
CA ARG A 56 13.03 -0.23 -12.70
C ARG A 56 12.64 1.13 -12.12
N VAL A 57 11.97 1.15 -10.97
CA VAL A 57 11.54 2.39 -10.31
C VAL A 57 12.75 3.12 -9.71
N GLN A 58 12.98 4.34 -10.17
CA GLN A 58 14.08 5.18 -9.70
C GLN A 58 13.85 5.74 -8.29
N GLY A 59 14.93 6.15 -7.63
CA GLY A 59 14.89 6.79 -6.31
C GLY A 59 15.29 5.86 -5.15
N LEU A 60 15.76 6.47 -4.06
CA LEU A 60 16.19 5.75 -2.86
C LEU A 60 14.98 5.19 -2.12
N ARG A 61 14.95 3.87 -1.90
CA ARG A 61 13.90 3.23 -1.11
C ARG A 61 14.02 3.66 0.34
N ALA A 62 12.91 4.11 0.92
CA ALA A 62 12.87 4.43 2.33
C ALA A 62 12.63 3.15 3.16
N PRO A 63 13.45 2.90 4.20
CA PRO A 63 13.34 1.67 5.01
C PRO A 63 12.21 1.74 6.05
N GLU A 64 11.70 2.93 6.35
CA GLU A 64 10.69 3.16 7.38
C GLU A 64 9.58 4.10 6.87
N ILE A 65 8.35 3.86 7.31
CA ILE A 65 7.18 4.73 7.10
C ILE A 65 6.54 5.08 8.45
N CYS A 66 5.63 6.06 8.46
CA CYS A 66 4.86 6.35 9.68
C CYS A 66 3.83 5.25 9.97
N TYR A 67 3.42 5.14 11.23
CA TYR A 67 2.44 4.15 11.67
C TYR A 67 1.10 4.23 10.90
N ALA A 68 0.64 5.44 10.55
CA ALA A 68 -0.58 5.61 9.77
C ALA A 68 -0.48 5.04 8.34
N CYS A 69 0.68 5.20 7.69
CA CYS A 69 0.92 4.61 6.37
C CYS A 69 1.02 3.09 6.40
N ASP A 70 1.42 2.49 7.53
CA ASP A 70 1.52 1.04 7.67
C ASP A 70 0.16 0.34 7.46
N GLN A 71 -0.91 0.93 8.00
CA GLN A 71 -2.27 0.41 7.83
C GLN A 71 -2.70 0.47 6.37
N ALA A 72 -2.49 1.62 5.71
CA ALA A 72 -2.80 1.77 4.28
C ALA A 72 -2.04 0.75 3.42
N TYR A 73 -0.80 0.41 3.76
CA TYR A 73 -0.03 -0.61 3.05
C TYR A 73 -0.65 -2.00 3.14
N GLN A 74 -1.19 -2.36 4.31
CA GLN A 74 -1.84 -3.66 4.51
C GLN A 74 -3.11 -3.79 3.68
N GLU A 75 -3.83 -2.69 3.47
CA GLU A 75 -5.11 -2.67 2.74
C GLU A 75 -4.93 -2.54 1.22
N LEU A 76 -3.85 -1.89 0.77
CA LEU A 76 -3.67 -1.57 -0.65
C LEU A 76 -2.89 -2.64 -1.43
N LEU A 77 -1.89 -3.29 -0.81
CA LEU A 77 -1.09 -4.26 -1.53
C LEU A 77 -1.96 -5.45 -1.95
N GLY A 78 -1.87 -5.85 -3.22
CA GLY A 78 -2.66 -6.93 -3.79
C GLY A 78 -4.13 -6.60 -4.02
N THR A 79 -4.57 -5.37 -3.75
CA THR A 79 -5.97 -4.98 -3.99
C THR A 79 -6.25 -4.75 -5.47
N LEU A 80 -7.46 -5.12 -5.90
CA LEU A 80 -7.93 -4.96 -7.27
C LEU A 80 -8.34 -3.51 -7.55
N VAL A 81 -8.06 -3.06 -8.77
CA VAL A 81 -8.26 -1.66 -9.17
C VAL A 81 -8.96 -1.60 -10.53
N ARG A 82 -10.00 -0.78 -10.63
CA ARG A 82 -10.68 -0.48 -11.90
C ARG A 82 -9.91 0.53 -12.73
N PRO A 83 -10.15 0.57 -14.05
CA PRO A 83 -9.59 1.59 -14.93
C PRO A 83 -10.00 3.00 -14.47
N PRO A 84 -9.17 4.02 -14.71
CA PRO A 84 -9.45 5.39 -14.29
C PRO A 84 -10.66 6.02 -15.01
N ALA A 85 -11.10 5.48 -16.15
CA ALA A 85 -12.22 6.00 -16.93
C ALA A 85 -13.60 5.56 -16.40
N GLU A 86 -13.65 4.55 -15.52
CA GLU A 86 -14.87 4.04 -14.93
C GLU A 86 -15.28 4.93 -13.74
N LEU A 87 -16.51 5.46 -13.77
CA LEU A 87 -17.07 6.32 -12.71
C LEU A 87 -18.02 5.53 -11.81
N GLY A 88 -18.02 5.84 -10.51
CA GLY A 88 -18.94 5.27 -9.52
C GLY A 88 -18.23 4.47 -8.42
N ASP A 89 -18.98 4.06 -7.40
CA ASP A 89 -18.47 3.18 -6.35
C ASP A 89 -18.38 1.74 -6.89
N ALA A 90 -17.16 1.25 -7.05
CA ALA A 90 -16.85 -0.05 -7.63
C ALA A 90 -16.95 -1.22 -6.65
N ARG A 91 -17.34 -0.95 -5.39
CA ARG A 91 -17.38 -1.96 -4.34
C ARG A 91 -18.52 -2.94 -4.57
N GLY A 92 -18.18 -4.21 -4.76
CA GLY A 92 -19.16 -5.29 -4.93
C GLY A 92 -19.59 -5.54 -6.37
N ASP A 93 -19.14 -4.73 -7.33
CA ASP A 93 -19.35 -5.00 -8.76
C ASP A 93 -18.55 -6.24 -9.21
N PRO A 94 -19.03 -7.05 -10.16
CA PRO A 94 -18.22 -8.07 -10.80
C PRO A 94 -16.99 -7.45 -11.46
N GLY A 95 -15.83 -8.10 -11.33
CA GLY A 95 -14.62 -7.57 -11.94
C GLY A 95 -14.65 -7.61 -13.47
N LEU A 96 -14.03 -6.60 -14.08
CA LEU A 96 -13.99 -6.35 -15.52
C LEU A 96 -12.69 -6.90 -16.15
N ASN A 97 -12.66 -7.07 -17.47
CA ASN A 97 -11.49 -7.58 -18.21
C ASN A 97 -10.22 -6.74 -17.99
N ASP A 98 -10.39 -5.45 -17.77
CA ASP A 98 -9.35 -4.45 -17.56
C ASP A 98 -9.10 -4.13 -16.08
N THR A 99 -9.70 -4.90 -15.17
CA THR A 99 -9.36 -4.82 -13.73
C THR A 99 -7.89 -5.15 -13.54
N GLY A 100 -7.17 -4.22 -12.93
CA GLY A 100 -5.78 -4.36 -12.55
C GLY A 100 -5.63 -4.77 -11.09
N LEU A 101 -4.38 -4.82 -10.65
CA LEU A 101 -4.02 -5.13 -9.27
C LEU A 101 -2.83 -4.28 -8.84
N ILE A 102 -2.88 -3.78 -7.60
CA ILE A 102 -1.75 -3.11 -6.96
C ILE A 102 -0.69 -4.16 -6.63
N GLY A 103 0.34 -4.25 -7.47
CA GLY A 103 1.40 -5.24 -7.30
C GLY A 103 2.49 -4.78 -6.34
N ALA A 104 2.69 -3.46 -6.18
CA ALA A 104 3.69 -2.93 -5.28
C ALA A 104 3.38 -1.51 -4.75
N LEU A 105 3.91 -1.22 -3.56
CA LEU A 105 3.89 0.05 -2.85
C LEU A 105 5.32 0.39 -2.43
N LEU A 106 5.94 1.31 -3.14
CA LEU A 106 7.36 1.64 -2.98
C LEU A 106 7.50 3.02 -2.33
N PRO A 107 7.85 3.11 -1.03
CA PRO A 107 8.14 4.39 -0.40
C PRO A 107 9.47 4.91 -0.94
N ILE A 108 9.43 6.04 -1.64
CA ILE A 108 10.62 6.70 -2.19
C ILE A 108 10.95 7.90 -1.33
N ALA A 109 12.20 7.98 -0.87
CA ALA A 109 12.68 9.10 -0.06
C ALA A 109 12.36 10.43 -0.74
N ASP A 110 11.74 11.35 0.02
CA ASP A 110 11.34 12.70 -0.41
C ASP A 110 10.33 12.79 -1.59
N GLN A 111 9.80 11.67 -2.08
CA GLN A 111 8.91 11.64 -3.25
C GLN A 111 7.52 11.05 -2.98
N GLY A 112 7.32 10.42 -1.83
CA GLY A 112 6.07 9.73 -1.51
C GLY A 112 6.14 8.23 -1.84
N THR A 113 5.06 7.53 -1.51
CA THR A 113 4.88 6.15 -1.98
C THR A 113 4.44 6.12 -3.43
N GLN A 114 5.14 5.36 -4.27
CA GLN A 114 4.69 4.98 -5.60
C GLN A 114 3.87 3.69 -5.54
N ILE A 115 2.69 3.71 -6.16
CA ILE A 115 1.82 2.55 -6.37
C ILE A 115 2.07 2.05 -7.78
N LEU A 116 2.41 0.77 -7.93
CA LEU A 116 2.55 0.12 -9.23
C LEU A 116 1.33 -0.75 -9.47
N ILE A 117 0.57 -0.40 -10.51
CA ILE A 117 -0.65 -1.12 -10.91
C ILE A 117 -0.31 -1.97 -12.12
N PHE A 118 -0.76 -3.23 -12.07
CA PHE A 118 -0.51 -4.21 -13.10
C PHE A 118 -1.82 -4.65 -13.75
N ASN A 119 -1.79 -4.78 -15.07
CA ASN A 119 -2.85 -5.39 -15.87
C ASN A 119 -2.27 -6.52 -16.71
N VAL A 120 -3.15 -7.27 -17.37
CA VAL A 120 -2.78 -8.25 -18.38
C VAL A 120 -2.98 -7.64 -19.76
N ILE A 121 -1.91 -7.57 -20.54
CA ILE A 121 -1.93 -7.13 -21.94
C ILE A 121 -1.33 -8.25 -22.77
N ASN A 122 -2.09 -8.75 -23.75
CA ASN A 122 -1.68 -9.89 -24.58
C ASN A 122 -1.23 -11.09 -23.73
N GLU A 123 -2.03 -11.48 -22.74
CA GLU A 123 -1.77 -12.59 -21.80
C GLU A 123 -0.57 -12.39 -20.86
N GLU A 124 0.18 -11.29 -20.98
CA GLU A 124 1.31 -10.99 -20.12
C GLU A 124 0.95 -9.98 -19.04
N LEU A 125 1.36 -10.25 -17.81
CA LEU A 125 1.30 -9.28 -16.73
C LEU A 125 2.27 -8.13 -17.03
N ARG A 126 1.80 -6.89 -16.97
CA ARG A 126 2.62 -5.70 -17.20
C ARG A 126 2.27 -4.61 -16.19
N CYS A 127 3.28 -3.89 -15.72
CA CYS A 127 3.07 -2.64 -14.98
C CYS A 127 2.60 -1.60 -15.99
N THR A 128 1.36 -1.17 -15.87
CA THR A 128 0.68 -0.27 -16.81
C THR A 128 0.61 1.14 -16.27
N GLU A 129 0.50 1.28 -14.95
CA GLU A 129 0.38 2.57 -14.28
C GLU A 129 1.35 2.64 -13.10
N ILE A 130 1.91 3.83 -12.89
CA ILE A 130 2.69 4.17 -11.70
C ILE A 130 2.11 5.47 -11.16
N GLU A 131 1.50 5.42 -9.99
CA GLU A 131 0.86 6.55 -9.34
C GLU A 131 1.52 6.90 -8.02
N ARG A 132 1.25 8.09 -7.49
CA ARG A 132 1.63 8.44 -6.12
C ARG A 132 0.46 8.15 -5.19
N LEU A 133 0.73 7.55 -4.04
CA LEU A 133 -0.29 7.24 -3.03
C LEU A 133 -1.14 8.46 -2.65
N ILE A 134 -0.52 9.64 -2.52
CA ILE A 134 -1.21 10.89 -2.18
C ILE A 134 -2.18 11.40 -3.27
N SER A 135 -2.08 10.88 -4.49
CA SER A 135 -2.89 11.28 -5.65
C SER A 135 -3.75 10.14 -6.18
N PHE A 136 -3.65 8.95 -5.58
CA PHE A 136 -4.40 7.78 -5.99
C PHE A 136 -5.89 7.99 -5.68
N ASN A 137 -6.75 7.66 -6.64
CA ASN A 137 -8.19 7.72 -6.44
C ASN A 137 -8.70 6.44 -5.75
N PRO A 138 -9.10 6.49 -4.47
CA PRO A 138 -9.54 5.30 -3.73
C PRO A 138 -10.85 4.72 -4.25
N ASP A 139 -11.66 5.46 -5.00
CA ASP A 139 -12.92 4.97 -5.56
C ASP A 139 -12.71 3.92 -6.67
N ARG A 140 -11.47 3.80 -7.18
CA ARG A 140 -11.09 2.76 -8.12
C ARG A 140 -10.93 1.38 -7.47
N LEU A 141 -10.81 1.30 -6.15
CA LEU A 141 -10.61 0.04 -5.45
C LEU A 141 -11.87 -0.82 -5.54
N THR A 142 -11.71 -2.10 -5.87
CA THR A 142 -12.81 -3.05 -5.96
C THR A 142 -12.49 -4.36 -5.25
N TYR A 143 -13.54 -5.05 -4.79
CA TYR A 143 -13.46 -6.28 -4.01
C TYR A 143 -14.58 -7.22 -4.45
N PRO A 144 -14.51 -7.75 -5.69
CA PRO A 144 -15.57 -8.58 -6.24
C PRO A 144 -15.63 -9.92 -5.49
N GLY A 145 -16.83 -10.37 -5.14
CA GLY A 145 -17.05 -11.68 -4.51
C GLY A 145 -16.83 -12.87 -5.45
N SER A 146 -16.57 -12.63 -6.73
CA SER A 146 -16.24 -13.64 -7.73
C SER A 146 -15.36 -13.04 -8.83
N ARG A 147 -14.62 -13.88 -9.56
CA ARG A 147 -13.71 -13.42 -10.62
C ARG A 147 -14.38 -12.58 -11.70
N GLY A 148 -15.61 -12.91 -12.10
CA GLY A 148 -16.26 -12.28 -13.25
C GLY A 148 -15.40 -12.36 -14.51
N ALA A 149 -15.14 -11.20 -15.12
CA ALA A 149 -14.33 -11.06 -16.33
C ALA A 149 -12.85 -10.76 -16.06
N ILE A 150 -12.42 -10.69 -14.79
CA ILE A 150 -11.01 -10.41 -14.45
C ILE A 150 -10.09 -11.41 -15.14
N ALA A 151 -9.00 -10.89 -15.73
CA ALA A 151 -7.97 -11.69 -16.36
C ALA A 151 -7.44 -12.78 -15.39
N PRO A 152 -7.34 -14.06 -15.80
CA PRO A 152 -6.98 -15.15 -14.90
C PRO A 152 -5.68 -14.93 -14.12
N ARG A 153 -4.67 -14.29 -14.74
CA ARG A 153 -3.40 -13.99 -14.07
C ARG A 153 -3.54 -12.96 -12.94
N ILE A 154 -4.40 -11.95 -13.10
CA ILE A 154 -4.68 -10.97 -12.05
C ILE A 154 -5.43 -11.65 -10.91
N TRP A 155 -6.45 -12.44 -11.24
CA TRP A 155 -7.24 -13.15 -10.25
C TRP A 155 -6.41 -14.12 -9.39
N ALA A 156 -5.53 -14.89 -10.03
CA ALA A 156 -4.63 -15.80 -9.32
C ALA A 156 -3.72 -15.05 -8.33
N LEU A 157 -3.14 -13.91 -8.73
CA LEU A 157 -2.30 -13.11 -7.84
C LEU A 157 -3.09 -12.53 -6.66
N TYR A 158 -4.33 -12.11 -6.90
CA TYR A 158 -5.24 -11.63 -5.87
C TYR A 158 -5.58 -12.73 -4.86
N GLU A 159 -6.01 -13.90 -5.33
CA GLU A 159 -6.36 -15.04 -4.48
C GLU A 159 -5.16 -15.55 -3.68
N ASP A 160 -3.99 -15.68 -4.31
CA ASP A 160 -2.74 -16.06 -3.65
C ASP A 160 -2.39 -15.08 -2.53
N HIS A 161 -2.59 -13.78 -2.77
CA HIS A 161 -2.34 -12.75 -1.76
C HIS A 161 -3.33 -12.83 -0.59
N LEU A 162 -4.63 -12.94 -0.88
CA LEU A 162 -5.67 -13.11 0.14
C LEU A 162 -5.41 -14.35 1.01
N ALA A 163 -5.03 -15.47 0.40
CA ALA A 163 -4.70 -16.69 1.13
C ALA A 163 -3.53 -16.47 2.10
N GLN A 164 -2.49 -15.74 1.67
CA GLN A 164 -1.37 -15.38 2.54
C GLN A 164 -1.76 -14.46 3.69
N LEU A 165 -2.67 -13.51 3.46
CA LEU A 165 -3.18 -12.64 4.52
C LEU A 165 -3.98 -13.45 5.55
N HIS A 166 -4.87 -14.34 5.10
CA HIS A 166 -5.65 -15.20 6.00
C HIS A 166 -4.77 -16.18 6.78
N ALA A 167 -3.72 -16.74 6.16
CA ALA A 167 -2.77 -17.61 6.86
C ALA A 167 -1.95 -16.89 7.95
N ARG A 168 -1.82 -15.56 7.86
CA ARG A 168 -1.10 -14.71 8.82
C ARG A 168 -2.01 -14.09 9.88
N ALA A 169 -3.33 -14.17 9.71
CA ALA A 169 -4.27 -13.64 10.69
C ALA A 169 -4.15 -14.44 12.00
N PRO A 170 -4.01 -13.78 13.17
CA PRO A 170 -4.05 -14.48 14.44
C PRO A 170 -5.39 -15.22 14.56
N VAL A 171 -5.33 -16.51 14.91
CA VAL A 171 -6.52 -17.34 15.17
C VAL A 171 -7.43 -16.59 16.15
N PRO A 172 -8.76 -16.50 15.89
CA PRO A 172 -9.68 -15.86 16.82
C PRO A 172 -9.50 -16.47 18.22
N TYR A 173 -9.34 -15.61 19.23
CA TYR A 173 -9.39 -16.04 20.62
C TYR A 173 -10.77 -16.65 20.88
N HIS A 174 -10.82 -17.97 21.07
CA HIS A 174 -11.96 -18.67 21.63
C HIS A 174 -11.76 -18.74 23.15
N PRO A 175 -12.49 -17.93 23.95
CA PRO A 175 -12.58 -18.20 25.37
C PRO A 175 -13.40 -19.47 25.55
N GLU A 176 -12.77 -20.52 26.06
CA GLU A 176 -13.49 -21.57 26.80
C GLU A 176 -13.87 -21.06 28.19
#